data_AF-Q978R9-F1
#
_entry.id   AF-Q978R9-F1
#
_cell.length_a   1.000
_cell.length_b   1.000
_cell.length_c   1.000
_cell.angle_alpha   90.00
_cell.angle_beta   90.00
_cell.angle_gamma   90.00
#
_symmetry.space_group_name_H-M   'P 1'
#
loop_
_entity.id
_entity.type
_entity.pdbx_description
1 polymer ?
#
loop_
_entity_poly.entity_id
_entity_poly.type
_entity_poly.pdbx_seq_one_letter_code
_entity_poly.pdbx_strand_id
1 'polypeptide(L)'
;MDDKCIEIDNFPEEKKFKIKLEAALILDAQRIKALYNERKKFDDYIDERLNIIKNMLGIEGDFAVKDGDKEIIVVSKGEIKINL
;
A
#
# COMPACT_ATOMS: atom_id res chain seq x y z
N MET A 1 10.70 -8.35 14.48
CA MET A 1 9.46 -8.80 13.85
C MET A 1 9.77 -8.87 12.38
N ASP A 2 9.72 -10.06 11.79
CA ASP A 2 10.05 -10.26 10.39
C ASP A 2 8.98 -9.58 9.53
N ASP A 3 9.37 -8.54 8.79
CA ASP A 3 8.48 -7.88 7.82
C ASP A 3 8.03 -8.94 6.81
N LYS A 4 6.72 -9.20 6.71
CA LYS A 4 6.19 -10.18 5.75
C LYS A 4 6.36 -9.62 4.34
N CYS A 5 7.26 -10.21 3.56
CA CYS A 5 7.42 -9.90 2.14
C CYS A 5 6.50 -10.79 1.30
N ILE A 6 5.69 -10.18 0.45
CA ILE A 6 4.68 -10.86 -0.37
C ILE A 6 4.95 -10.60 -1.85
N GLU A 7 5.25 -11.67 -2.58
CA GLU A 7 5.38 -11.63 -4.04
C GLU A 7 3.99 -11.78 -4.69
N ILE A 8 3.58 -10.77 -5.44
CA ILE A 8 2.27 -10.77 -6.12
C ILE A 8 2.35 -11.38 -7.52
N ASP A 9 3.52 -11.81 -7.99
CA ASP A 9 3.69 -12.39 -9.33
C ASP A 9 2.85 -13.63 -9.59
N ASN A 10 2.56 -14.38 -8.53
CA ASN A 10 1.75 -15.59 -8.60
C ASN A 10 0.24 -15.33 -8.43
N PHE A 11 -0.18 -14.07 -8.22
CA PHE A 11 -1.59 -13.75 -8.07
C PHE A 11 -2.30 -13.64 -9.42
N PRO A 12 -3.64 -13.84 -9.45
CA PRO A 12 -4.44 -13.50 -10.62
C PRO A 12 -4.22 -12.04 -11.03
N GLU A 13 -4.18 -11.76 -12.34
CA GLU A 13 -3.92 -10.42 -12.88
C GLU A 13 -4.87 -9.37 -12.32
N GLU A 14 -6.16 -9.70 -12.17
CA GLU A 14 -7.16 -8.83 -11.55
C GLU A 14 -6.76 -8.42 -10.12
N LYS A 15 -6.25 -9.36 -9.34
CA LYS A 15 -5.82 -9.12 -7.96
C LYS A 15 -4.54 -8.26 -7.93
N LYS A 16 -3.58 -8.51 -8.81
CA LYS A 16 -2.38 -7.67 -8.95
C LYS A 16 -2.74 -6.23 -9.31
N PHE A 17 -3.64 -6.07 -10.28
CA PHE A 17 -4.13 -4.76 -10.71
C PHE A 17 -4.78 -4.01 -9.56
N LYS A 18 -5.68 -4.65 -8.80
CA LYS A 18 -6.32 -4.04 -7.63
C LYS A 18 -5.31 -3.60 -6.57
N ILE A 19 -4.32 -4.43 -6.25
CA ILE A 19 -3.26 -4.05 -5.28
C ILE A 19 -2.49 -2.81 -5.77
N LYS A 20 -2.09 -2.79 -7.05
CA LYS A 20 -1.37 -1.65 -7.66
C LYS A 20 -2.24 -0.38 -7.71
N LEU A 21 -3.54 -0.53 -7.97
CA LEU A 21 -4.50 0.57 -7.98
C LEU A 21 -4.62 1.21 -6.60
N GLU A 22 -4.86 0.42 -5.55
CA GLU A 22 -4.95 0.93 -4.18
C GLU A 22 -3.62 1.59 -3.74
N ALA A 23 -2.47 1.02 -4.15
CA ALA A 23 -1.16 1.64 -3.90
C ALA A 23 -1.00 3.00 -4.61
N ALA A 24 -1.49 3.14 -5.84
CA ALA A 24 -1.47 4.41 -6.58
C ALA A 24 -2.33 5.46 -5.89
N LEU A 25 -3.53 5.07 -5.41
CA LEU A 25 -4.41 5.95 -4.65
C LEU A 25 -3.77 6.44 -3.34
N ILE A 26 -3.02 5.57 -2.65
CA ILE A 26 -2.23 5.97 -1.47
C ILE A 26 -1.15 6.99 -1.86
N LEU A 27 -0.39 6.74 -2.91
CA LEU A 27 0.66 7.64 -3.37
C LEU A 27 0.11 9.01 -3.75
N ASP A 28 -1.01 9.05 -4.48
CA ASP A 28 -1.67 10.29 -4.86
C ASP A 28 -2.22 11.03 -3.63
N ALA A 29 -2.84 10.32 -2.68
CA ALA A 29 -3.28 10.92 -1.42
C ALA A 29 -2.10 11.49 -0.62
N GLN A 30 -0.95 10.81 -0.55
CA GLN A 30 0.27 11.32 0.10
C GLN A 30 0.78 12.60 -0.59
N ARG A 31 0.78 12.63 -1.93
CA ARG A 31 1.19 13.80 -2.72
C ARG A 31 0.26 14.99 -2.50
N ILE A 32 -1.05 14.76 -2.53
CA ILE A 32 -2.05 15.80 -2.31
C ILE A 32 -1.97 16.28 -0.85
N LYS A 33 -1.87 15.37 0.13
CA LYS A 33 -1.70 15.73 1.55
C LYS A 33 -0.53 16.68 1.79
N ALA A 34 0.57 16.54 1.04
CA ALA A 34 1.72 17.43 1.12
C ALA A 34 1.43 18.88 0.66
N LEU A 35 0.39 19.08 -0.16
CA LEU A 35 0.01 20.37 -0.75
C LEU A 35 -1.13 21.08 0.01
N TYR A 36 -1.89 20.38 0.86
CA TYR A 36 -3.10 20.91 1.51
C TYR A 36 -2.99 20.93 3.05
N ASN A 37 -3.74 21.84 3.68
CA ASN A 37 -3.77 21.98 5.15
C ASN A 37 -4.66 20.94 5.85
N GLU A 38 -5.66 20.38 5.17
CA GLU A 38 -6.58 19.38 5.73
C GLU A 38 -5.99 17.96 5.72
N ARG A 39 -4.92 17.75 6.49
CA ARG A 39 -4.13 16.50 6.45
C ARG A 39 -4.91 15.26 6.93
N LYS A 40 -5.83 15.43 7.88
CA LYS A 40 -6.53 14.32 8.54
C LYS A 40 -7.40 13.49 7.59
N LYS A 41 -8.12 14.13 6.67
CA LYS A 41 -8.98 13.40 5.70
C LYS A 41 -8.16 12.48 4.80
N PHE A 42 -6.94 12.90 4.47
CA PHE A 42 -6.02 12.08 3.68
C PHE A 42 -5.44 10.92 4.49
N ASP A 43 -5.20 11.12 5.79
CA ASP A 43 -4.78 10.02 6.68
C ASP A 43 -5.87 8.94 6.77
N ASP A 44 -7.12 9.33 7.04
CA ASP A 44 -8.25 8.41 7.10
C ASP A 44 -8.44 7.65 5.77
N TYR A 45 -8.26 8.35 4.64
CA TYR A 45 -8.32 7.73 3.31
C TYR A 45 -7.16 6.76 3.05
N ILE A 46 -5.93 7.14 3.39
CA ILE A 46 -4.74 6.28 3.23
C ILE A 46 -4.92 5.00 4.05
N ASP A 47 -5.42 5.11 5.28
CA ASP A 47 -5.69 3.97 6.15
C ASP A 47 -6.77 3.04 5.57
N GLU A 48 -7.83 3.59 4.98
CA GLU A 48 -8.87 2.83 4.27
C GLU A 48 -8.26 2.01 3.12
N ARG A 49 -7.46 2.67 2.25
CA ARG A 49 -6.80 2.00 1.11
C ARG A 49 -5.82 0.92 1.59
N LEU A 50 -5.05 1.21 2.63
CA LEU A 50 -4.13 0.25 3.22
C LEU A 50 -4.87 -0.99 3.77
N ASN A 51 -6.01 -0.79 4.43
CA ASN A 51 -6.83 -1.89 4.94
C ASN A 51 -7.40 -2.76 3.81
N ILE A 52 -7.79 -2.17 2.68
CA ILE A 52 -8.22 -2.93 1.50
C ILE A 52 -7.07 -3.83 1.00
N ILE A 53 -5.84 -3.31 0.94
CA ILE A 53 -4.65 -4.10 0.57
C ILE A 53 -4.41 -5.23 1.58
N LYS A 54 -4.40 -4.93 2.88
CA LYS A 54 -4.24 -5.94 3.94
C LYS A 54 -5.28 -7.05 3.85
N ASN A 55 -6.54 -6.70 3.60
CA ASN A 55 -7.63 -7.66 3.42
C ASN A 55 -7.44 -8.54 2.17
N MET A 56 -7.01 -7.96 1.05
CA MET A 56 -6.68 -8.74 -0.16
C MET A 56 -5.52 -9.72 0.07
N LEU A 57 -4.56 -9.35 0.92
CA LEU A 57 -3.38 -10.13 1.22
C LEU A 57 -3.59 -11.12 2.39
N GLY A 58 -4.64 -10.95 3.18
CA GLY A 58 -4.90 -11.76 4.38
C GLY A 58 -3.83 -11.55 5.46
N ILE A 59 -3.33 -10.32 5.61
CA ILE A 59 -2.24 -9.99 6.53
C ILE A 59 -2.63 -8.88 7.51
N GLU A 60 -1.95 -8.88 8.64
CA GLU A 60 -1.99 -7.82 9.63
C GLU A 60 -0.56 -7.36 9.94
N GLY A 61 -0.42 -6.12 10.40
CA GLY A 61 0.87 -5.53 10.77
C GLY A 61 1.68 -5.00 9.58
N ASP A 62 3.00 -5.02 9.77
CA ASP A 62 4.02 -4.53 8.84
C ASP A 62 4.25 -5.55 7.70
N PHE A 63 4.41 -5.06 6.47
CA PHE A 63 4.56 -5.89 5.29
C PHE A 63 5.25 -5.15 4.13
N ALA A 64 5.80 -5.93 3.22
CA ALA A 64 6.28 -5.44 1.92
C ALA A 64 5.59 -6.22 0.79
N VAL A 65 5.30 -5.54 -0.31
CA VAL A 65 4.74 -6.16 -1.52
C VAL A 65 5.71 -5.98 -2.67
N LYS A 66 6.02 -7.09 -3.35
CA LYS A 66 6.92 -7.14 -4.50
C LYS A 66 6.22 -7.64 -5.76
N ASP A 67 6.55 -7.00 -6.88
CA ASP A 67 6.19 -7.37 -8.25
C ASP A 67 7.51 -7.62 -8.99
N GLY A 68 7.89 -8.89 -9.12
CA GLY A 68 9.26 -9.31 -9.44
C GLY A 68 10.27 -8.78 -8.42
N ASP A 69 11.35 -8.18 -8.93
CA ASP A 69 12.40 -7.57 -8.12
C ASP A 69 12.03 -6.18 -7.55
N LYS A 70 10.84 -5.65 -7.90
CA LYS A 70 10.43 -4.29 -7.52
C LYS A 70 9.51 -4.31 -6.29
N GLU A 71 9.93 -3.62 -5.23
CA GLU A 71 9.07 -3.33 -4.07
C GLU A 71 8.08 -2.23 -4.41
N ILE A 72 6.79 -2.56 -4.46
CA ILE A 72 5.73 -1.58 -4.78
C ILE A 72 5.18 -0.90 -3.53
N ILE A 73 5.14 -1.61 -2.40
CA ILE A 73 4.61 -1.12 -1.12
C ILE A 73 5.54 -1.61 0.00
N VAL A 74 5.90 -0.73 0.92
CA VAL A 74 6.56 -1.08 2.18
C VAL A 74 5.82 -0.39 3.31
N VAL A 75 5.35 -1.16 4.28
CA VAL A 75 4.65 -0.70 5.48
C VAL A 75 5.45 -1.17 6.68
N SER A 76 6.05 -0.23 7.41
CA SER A 76 6.87 -0.52 8.58
C SER A 76 6.68 0.56 9.63
N LYS A 77 6.35 0.17 10.86
CA LYS A 77 6.27 1.08 12.02
C LYS A 77 5.42 2.34 11.79
N GLY A 78 4.32 2.21 11.04
CA GLY A 78 3.41 3.30 10.72
C GLY A 78 3.85 4.21 9.56
N GLU A 79 4.99 3.91 8.93
CA GLU A 79 5.39 4.53 7.67
C GLU A 79 4.91 3.68 6.49
N ILE A 80 4.40 4.34 5.44
CA ILE A 80 3.96 3.72 4.20
C ILE A 80 4.76 4.33 3.05
N LYS A 81 5.54 3.50 2.37
CA LYS A 81 6.31 3.87 1.19
C LYS A 81 5.75 3.17 -0.04
N ILE A 82 5.40 3.95 -1.06
CA ILE A 82 4.95 3.44 -2.36
C ILE A 82 6.04 3.73 -3.41
N ASN A 83 6.45 2.71 -4.17
CA ASN A 83 7.39 2.87 -5.29
C ASN A 83 6.74 2.40 -6.61
N LEU A 84 5.79 3.16 -7.14
CA LEU A 84 5.18 2.92 -8.46
C LEU A 84 5.96 3.63 -9.56
#